data_AF-A0A1S3DHQ8-F1
#
_entry.id   AF-A0A1S3DHQ8-F1
#
_cell.length_a   1.000
_cell.length_b   1.000
_cell.length_c   1.000
_cell.angle_alpha   90.00
_cell.angle_beta   90.00
_cell.angle_gamma   90.00
#
_symmetry.space_group_name_H-M   'P 1'
#
loop_
_entity.id
_entity.type
_entity.pdbx_description
1 polymer ?
#
loop_
_entity_poly.entity_id
_entity_poly.type
_entity_poly.pdbx_seq_one_letter_code
_entity_poly.pdbx_strand_id
1 'polypeptide(L)'
;MYFIAKPALDLTKVPEFLVLFHSENEYNREWILTIIRDGLNTLQDWTLCDRTVIFKILFTYYTSSLCSRNTQSLICDIINKCLHIDKGRYYLINGQGLLSWLKDVNYPMSILETLSKHQKSDPNGFLQTLLLHRLLHSKSKEETQQILTCILEFIKGNSAEHVSILLSWLNTILTFVDKQFGYDVAVKLTKVHHTTY
;
A
#
# COMPACT_ATOMS: atom_id res chain seq x y z
N MET A 1 40.10 -20.42 10.82
CA MET A 1 38.95 -21.24 11.25
C MET A 1 38.19 -20.44 12.30
N TYR A 2 37.02 -19.89 11.95
CA TYR A 2 36.17 -19.15 12.89
C TYR A 2 34.72 -19.64 12.71
N PHE A 3 34.50 -20.91 13.04
CA PHE A 3 33.17 -21.41 13.39
C PHE A 3 32.93 -20.98 14.85
N ILE A 4 32.76 -19.68 15.09
CA ILE A 4 32.04 -19.27 16.31
C ILE A 4 30.60 -19.63 16.02
N ALA A 5 30.14 -20.69 16.67
CA ALA A 5 28.72 -21.02 16.74
C ALA A 5 28.00 -19.75 17.20
N LYS A 6 27.33 -19.07 16.25
CA LYS A 6 26.40 -18.01 16.61
C LYS A 6 25.45 -18.59 17.66
N PRO A 7 25.10 -17.85 18.73
CA PRO A 7 24.07 -18.28 19.66
C PRO A 7 22.86 -18.73 18.85
N ALA A 8 22.26 -19.86 19.25
CA ALA A 8 21.24 -20.59 18.50
C ALA A 8 20.37 -19.64 17.68
N LEU A 9 20.47 -19.74 16.36
CA LEU A 9 19.77 -18.86 15.42
C LEU A 9 18.29 -18.83 15.80
N ASP A 10 17.79 -17.68 16.26
CA ASP A 10 16.39 -17.53 16.63
C ASP A 10 15.53 -17.52 15.37
N LEU A 11 15.10 -18.71 14.95
CA LEU A 11 14.23 -18.92 13.79
C LEU A 11 12.79 -18.46 14.04
N THR A 12 12.48 -17.92 15.22
CA THR A 12 11.17 -17.34 15.50
C THR A 12 11.01 -15.91 14.95
N LYS A 13 12.08 -15.38 14.35
CA LYS A 13 12.22 -14.03 13.77
C LYS A 13 13.00 -14.09 12.46
N VAL A 14 12.96 -13.02 11.68
CA VAL A 14 13.85 -12.88 10.53
C VAL A 14 15.31 -12.78 11.03
N PRO A 15 16.16 -13.77 10.73
CA PRO A 15 17.51 -13.82 11.26
C PRO A 15 18.36 -12.68 10.70
N GLU A 16 19.21 -12.09 11.55
CA GLU A 16 20.20 -11.07 11.17
C GLU A 16 19.64 -9.81 10.49
N PHE A 17 18.31 -9.61 10.49
CA PHE A 17 17.68 -8.47 9.81
C PHE A 17 18.28 -7.15 10.26
N LEU A 18 18.34 -6.90 11.57
CA LEU A 18 18.85 -5.63 12.11
C LEU A 18 20.33 -5.41 11.75
N VAL A 19 21.14 -6.47 11.78
CA VAL A 19 22.57 -6.39 11.48
C VAL A 19 22.80 -6.05 10.01
N LEU A 20 22.11 -6.74 9.10
CA LEU A 20 22.26 -6.53 7.67
C LEU A 20 21.64 -5.21 7.21
N PHE A 21 20.46 -4.88 7.75
CA PHE A 21 19.73 -3.67 7.39
C PHE A 21 20.41 -2.38 7.87
N HIS A 22 21.09 -2.39 9.02
CA HIS A 22 21.84 -1.23 9.51
C HIS A 22 23.32 -1.24 9.10
N SER A 23 23.75 -2.22 8.30
CA SER A 23 25.13 -2.21 7.79
C SER A 23 25.36 -1.01 6.87
N GLU A 24 26.59 -0.51 6.84
CA GLU A 24 26.96 0.64 5.98
C GLU A 24 26.84 0.32 4.49
N ASN A 25 26.99 -0.96 4.13
CA ASN A 25 26.93 -1.45 2.76
C ASN A 25 25.49 -1.54 2.23
N GLU A 26 25.17 -0.75 1.22
CA GLU A 26 23.86 -0.77 0.55
C GLU A 26 23.50 -2.16 -0.01
N TYR A 27 24.48 -2.91 -0.53
CA TYR A 27 24.26 -4.26 -1.05
C TYR A 27 23.65 -5.19 0.00
N ASN A 28 24.14 -5.13 1.24
CA ASN A 28 23.63 -5.97 2.32
C ASN A 28 22.17 -5.61 2.67
N ARG A 29 21.83 -4.31 2.63
CA ARG A 29 20.48 -3.81 2.88
C ARG A 29 19.53 -4.26 1.78
N GLU A 30 19.89 -4.06 0.52
CA GLU A 30 19.10 -4.50 -0.62
C GLU A 30 18.94 -6.02 -0.65
N TRP A 31 20.00 -6.76 -0.32
CA TRP A 31 19.98 -8.21 -0.25
C TRP A 31 18.99 -8.71 0.79
N ILE A 32 19.06 -8.22 2.04
CA ILE A 32 18.14 -8.69 3.09
C ILE A 32 16.67 -8.33 2.77
N LEU A 33 16.43 -7.16 2.16
CA LEU A 33 15.09 -6.79 1.71
C LEU A 33 14.59 -7.67 0.57
N THR A 34 15.45 -8.04 -0.36
CA THR A 34 15.13 -8.98 -1.43
C THR A 34 14.74 -10.35 -0.85
N ILE A 35 15.50 -10.85 0.12
CA ILE A 35 15.18 -12.11 0.82
C ILE A 35 13.83 -12.02 1.54
N ILE A 36 13.54 -10.91 2.23
CA ILE A 36 12.25 -10.70 2.90
C ILE A 36 11.12 -10.67 1.87
N ARG A 37 11.27 -9.89 0.79
CA ARG A 37 10.29 -9.81 -0.29
C ARG A 37 10.00 -11.20 -0.84
N ASP A 38 11.02 -11.98 -1.16
CA ASP A 38 10.85 -13.28 -1.81
C ASP A 38 10.33 -14.35 -0.84
N GLY A 39 10.68 -14.25 0.44
CA GLY A 39 10.21 -15.16 1.51
C GLY A 39 8.80 -14.88 2.03
N LEU A 40 8.25 -13.68 1.82
CA LEU A 40 6.89 -13.32 2.26
C LEU A 40 5.81 -13.87 1.32
N ASN A 41 5.33 -15.10 1.57
CA ASN A 41 4.23 -15.69 0.79
C ASN A 41 3.09 -16.23 1.65
N THR A 42 3.36 -16.58 2.91
CA THR A 42 2.38 -17.19 3.81
C THR A 42 2.18 -16.38 5.09
N LEU A 43 1.12 -16.72 5.82
CA LEU A 43 0.84 -16.17 7.14
C LEU A 43 1.98 -16.39 8.15
N GLN A 44 2.67 -17.53 8.05
CA GLN A 44 3.78 -17.87 8.94
C GLN A 44 4.96 -16.93 8.68
N ASP A 45 5.28 -16.67 7.41
CA ASP A 45 6.34 -15.74 6.99
C ASP A 45 6.06 -14.32 7.48
N TRP A 46 4.80 -13.89 7.37
CA TRP A 46 4.37 -12.59 7.89
C TRP A 46 4.55 -12.49 9.42
N THR A 47 4.23 -13.56 10.15
CA THR A 47 4.37 -13.58 11.62
C THR A 47 5.83 -13.45 12.06
N LEU A 48 6.78 -14.00 11.29
CA LEU A 48 8.22 -13.81 11.53
C LEU A 48 8.62 -12.34 11.35
N CYS A 49 8.07 -11.66 10.33
CA CYS A 49 8.35 -10.26 10.06
C CYS A 49 7.77 -9.32 11.12
N ASP A 50 6.55 -9.62 11.59
CA ASP A 50 5.86 -8.86 12.64
C ASP A 50 6.66 -8.86 13.96
N ARG A 51 7.17 -10.03 14.36
CA ARG A 51 7.99 -10.20 15.58
C ARG A 51 9.33 -9.45 15.55
N THR A 52 9.81 -9.10 14.36
CA THR A 52 11.07 -8.36 14.16
C THR A 52 10.84 -6.85 14.01
N VAL A 53 9.59 -6.37 14.08
CA VAL A 53 9.22 -4.93 13.95
C VAL A 53 9.66 -4.34 12.60
N ILE A 54 9.74 -5.20 11.57
CA ILE A 54 10.29 -4.85 10.25
C ILE A 54 9.55 -3.66 9.65
N PHE A 55 8.22 -3.67 9.67
CA PHE A 55 7.41 -2.65 8.99
C PHE A 55 7.65 -1.23 9.52
N LYS A 56 7.83 -1.05 10.84
CA LYS A 56 8.16 0.28 11.39
C LYS A 56 9.51 0.77 10.89
N ILE A 57 10.50 -0.12 10.87
CA ILE A 57 11.85 0.18 10.38
C ILE A 57 11.79 0.53 8.89
N LEU A 58 11.04 -0.22 8.08
CA LEU A 58 10.88 0.05 6.65
C LEU A 58 10.19 1.40 6.41
N PHE A 59 9.12 1.72 7.14
CA PHE A 59 8.40 2.99 6.99
C PHE A 59 9.29 4.20 7.29
N THR A 60 10.04 4.15 8.39
CA THR A 60 10.99 5.22 8.75
C THR A 60 12.14 5.31 7.77
N TYR A 61 12.69 4.18 7.34
CA TYR A 61 13.80 4.17 6.39
C TYR A 61 13.39 4.69 5.02
N TYR A 62 12.18 4.37 4.54
CA TYR A 62 11.69 4.84 3.25
C TYR A 62 11.71 6.37 3.10
N THR A 63 11.39 7.08 4.18
CA THR A 63 11.39 8.55 4.23
C THR A 63 12.79 9.15 4.46
N SER A 64 13.80 8.32 4.72
CA SER A 64 15.18 8.77 4.94
C SER A 64 15.85 9.17 3.63
N SER A 65 16.70 10.19 3.68
CA SER A 65 17.57 10.58 2.56
C SER A 65 18.58 9.48 2.17
N LEU A 66 18.79 8.49 3.05
CA LEU A 66 19.65 7.33 2.82
C LEU A 66 18.99 6.24 1.98
N CYS A 67 17.67 6.32 1.72
CA CYS A 67 16.95 5.30 0.98
C CYS A 67 17.05 5.56 -0.52
N SER A 68 17.73 4.66 -1.24
CA SER A 68 17.79 4.69 -2.69
C SER A 68 16.43 4.32 -3.31
N ARG A 69 16.22 4.73 -4.57
CA ARG A 69 15.00 4.41 -5.31
C ARG A 69 14.79 2.89 -5.46
N ASN A 70 15.87 2.14 -5.60
CA ASN A 70 15.81 0.68 -5.68
C ASN A 70 15.30 0.10 -4.36
N THR A 71 15.85 0.56 -3.23
CA THR A 71 15.39 0.14 -1.91
C THR A 71 13.94 0.56 -1.62
N GLN A 72 13.52 1.75 -2.05
CA GLN A 72 12.13 2.20 -1.97
C GLN A 72 11.19 1.24 -2.73
N SER A 73 11.59 0.81 -3.94
CA SER A 73 10.82 -0.16 -4.72
C SER A 73 10.69 -1.49 -3.97
N LEU A 74 11.78 -2.01 -3.42
CA LEU A 74 11.76 -3.25 -2.63
C LEU A 74 10.83 -3.15 -1.42
N ILE A 75 10.84 -2.03 -0.70
CA ILE A 75 9.93 -1.79 0.43
C ILE A 75 8.47 -1.79 -0.05
N CYS A 76 8.17 -1.13 -1.16
CA CYS A 76 6.82 -1.14 -1.72
C CYS A 76 6.37 -2.55 -2.13
N ASP A 77 7.25 -3.36 -2.72
CA ASP A 77 6.96 -4.75 -3.08
C ASP A 77 6.66 -5.61 -1.85
N ILE A 78 7.45 -5.45 -0.78
CA ILE A 78 7.24 -6.12 0.52
C ILE A 78 5.86 -5.76 1.08
N ILE A 79 5.52 -4.46 1.10
CA ILE A 79 4.21 -3.99 1.58
C ILE A 79 3.10 -4.59 0.72
N ASN A 80 3.23 -4.56 -0.61
CA ASN A 80 2.22 -5.10 -1.51
C ASN A 80 1.98 -6.59 -1.28
N LYS A 81 3.05 -7.39 -1.13
CA LYS A 81 2.93 -8.80 -0.74
C LYS A 81 2.20 -9.01 0.57
N CYS A 82 2.47 -8.17 1.58
CA CYS A 82 1.77 -8.26 2.86
C CYS A 82 0.29 -7.91 2.77
N LEU A 83 -0.10 -7.02 1.85
CA LEU A 83 -1.50 -6.67 1.61
C LEU A 83 -2.29 -7.83 0.97
N HIS A 84 -1.63 -8.77 0.30
CA HIS A 84 -2.25 -9.99 -0.20
C HIS A 84 -2.46 -11.06 0.89
N ILE A 85 -1.83 -10.93 2.05
CA ILE A 85 -2.00 -11.83 3.19
C ILE A 85 -3.05 -11.22 4.13
N ASP A 86 -4.20 -11.87 4.33
CA ASP A 86 -5.36 -11.27 5.04
C ASP A 86 -5.02 -10.70 6.43
N LYS A 87 -4.30 -11.46 7.26
CA LYS A 87 -3.88 -11.00 8.59
C LYS A 87 -2.85 -9.87 8.50
N GLY A 88 -1.93 -9.96 7.54
CA GLY A 88 -0.90 -8.95 7.32
C GLY A 88 -1.50 -7.63 6.87
N ARG A 89 -2.44 -7.68 5.91
CA ARG A 89 -3.26 -6.55 5.50
C ARG A 89 -4.00 -5.91 6.68
N TYR A 90 -4.74 -6.70 7.44
CA TYR A 90 -5.49 -6.20 8.60
C TYR A 90 -4.57 -5.49 9.60
N TYR A 91 -3.42 -6.08 9.90
CA TYR A 91 -2.47 -5.53 10.86
C TYR A 91 -1.75 -4.27 10.34
N LEU A 92 -1.39 -4.24 9.05
CA LEU A 92 -0.76 -3.06 8.45
C LEU A 92 -1.71 -1.87 8.45
N ILE A 93 -2.97 -2.09 8.07
CA ILE A 93 -3.99 -1.03 7.99
C ILE A 93 -4.39 -0.54 9.39
N ASN A 94 -4.70 -1.47 10.30
CA ASN A 94 -5.30 -1.12 11.60
C ASN A 94 -4.28 -0.95 12.74
N GLY A 95 -3.10 -1.57 12.63
CA GLY A 95 -2.13 -1.67 13.73
C GLY A 95 -0.80 -0.92 13.52
N GLN A 96 -0.36 -0.74 12.27
CA GLN A 96 0.97 -0.16 11.97
C GLN A 96 0.91 1.22 11.31
N GLY A 97 -0.29 1.79 11.10
CA GLY A 97 -0.43 3.13 10.54
C GLY A 97 -0.09 3.25 9.05
N LEU A 98 -0.25 2.15 8.28
CA LEU A 98 0.06 2.14 6.84
C LEU A 98 -0.66 3.28 6.08
N LEU A 99 -1.95 3.51 6.37
CA LEU A 99 -2.72 4.52 5.64
C LEU A 99 -2.22 5.94 5.89
N SER A 100 -1.80 6.22 7.13
CA SER A 100 -1.17 7.49 7.49
C SER A 100 0.16 7.66 6.77
N TRP A 101 0.99 6.62 6.75
CA TRP A 101 2.27 6.64 6.04
C TRP A 101 2.10 6.85 4.53
N LEU A 102 1.16 6.14 3.89
CA LEU A 102 0.88 6.27 2.45
C LEU A 102 0.45 7.69 2.05
N LYS A 103 -0.17 8.46 2.96
CA LYS A 103 -0.56 9.84 2.66
C LYS A 103 0.64 10.74 2.36
N ASP A 104 1.75 10.51 3.05
CA ASP A 104 2.91 11.42 3.04
C ASP A 104 4.02 10.96 2.10
N VAL A 105 3.96 9.72 1.59
CA VAL A 105 4.96 9.15 0.69
C VAL A 105 4.45 8.98 -0.73
N ASN A 106 5.36 8.98 -1.71
CA ASN A 106 5.06 8.53 -3.06
C ASN A 106 5.19 7.01 -3.13
N TYR A 107 4.24 6.30 -3.72
CA TYR A 107 4.22 4.83 -3.76
C TYR A 107 3.55 4.34 -5.05
N PRO A 108 3.85 3.11 -5.53
CA PRO A 108 3.33 2.61 -6.80
C PRO A 108 1.81 2.39 -6.76
N MET A 109 1.20 2.46 -7.94
CA MET A 109 -0.25 2.31 -8.10
C MET A 109 -0.76 0.92 -7.67
N SER A 110 0.07 -0.10 -7.77
CA SER A 110 -0.24 -1.47 -7.34
C SER A 110 -0.72 -1.56 -5.89
N ILE A 111 -0.17 -0.75 -4.99
CA ILE A 111 -0.59 -0.72 -3.58
C ILE A 111 -2.01 -0.16 -3.46
N LEU A 112 -2.36 0.90 -4.21
CA LEU A 112 -3.72 1.43 -4.22
C LEU A 112 -4.73 0.40 -4.72
N GLU A 113 -4.40 -0.31 -5.81
CA GLU A 113 -5.26 -1.36 -6.38
C GLU A 113 -5.48 -2.52 -5.40
N THR A 114 -4.43 -2.93 -4.68
CA THR A 114 -4.56 -4.00 -3.68
C THR A 114 -5.43 -3.54 -2.51
N LEU A 115 -5.30 -2.28 -2.07
CA LEU A 115 -6.13 -1.72 -1.00
C LEU A 115 -7.60 -1.58 -1.42
N SER A 116 -7.88 -1.08 -2.62
CA SER A 116 -9.26 -0.90 -3.12
C SER A 116 -10.02 -2.22 -3.21
N LYS A 117 -9.36 -3.29 -3.66
CA LYS A 117 -9.99 -4.61 -3.83
C LYS A 117 -10.30 -5.30 -2.51
N HIS A 118 -9.41 -5.15 -1.53
CA HIS A 118 -9.45 -5.97 -0.33
C HIS A 118 -10.04 -5.26 0.91
N GLN A 119 -10.12 -3.93 0.91
CA GLN A 119 -10.72 -3.18 2.01
C GLN A 119 -12.20 -2.90 1.73
N LYS A 120 -13.08 -3.73 2.30
CA LYS A 120 -14.54 -3.61 2.14
C LYS A 120 -15.17 -2.58 3.09
N SER A 121 -14.55 -2.32 4.24
CA SER A 121 -15.02 -1.34 5.21
C SER A 121 -13.92 -0.33 5.49
N ASP A 122 -14.24 0.95 5.39
CA ASP A 122 -13.38 2.06 5.81
C ASP A 122 -14.08 2.85 6.92
N PRO A 123 -14.11 2.33 8.16
CA PRO A 123 -14.88 2.93 9.24
C PRO A 123 -14.44 4.36 9.58
N ASN A 124 -13.21 4.73 9.21
CA ASN A 124 -12.62 6.04 9.51
C ASN A 124 -12.44 6.92 8.27
N GLY A 125 -12.83 6.46 7.07
CA GLY A 125 -12.68 7.23 5.82
C GLY A 125 -11.22 7.49 5.40
N PHE A 126 -10.24 6.74 5.93
CA PHE A 126 -8.82 6.98 5.65
C PHE A 126 -8.46 6.62 4.21
N LEU A 127 -8.99 5.50 3.69
CA LEU A 127 -8.78 5.15 2.28
C LEU A 127 -9.45 6.16 1.37
N GLN A 128 -10.67 6.59 1.71
CA GLN A 128 -11.36 7.61 0.94
C GLN A 128 -10.52 8.89 0.87
N THR A 129 -10.03 9.38 2.01
CA THR A 129 -9.17 10.57 2.07
C THR A 129 -7.89 10.40 1.27
N LEU A 130 -7.25 9.22 1.34
CA LEU A 130 -6.04 8.91 0.59
C LEU A 130 -6.27 8.90 -0.93
N LEU A 131 -7.35 8.24 -1.38
CA LEU A 131 -7.73 8.18 -2.79
C LEU A 131 -8.08 9.57 -3.34
N LEU A 132 -8.79 10.38 -2.56
CA LEU A 132 -9.13 11.76 -2.94
C LEU A 132 -7.89 12.65 -3.02
N HIS A 133 -7.02 12.59 -2.02
CA HIS A 133 -5.75 13.33 -2.04
C HIS A 133 -4.93 12.97 -3.28
N ARG A 134 -4.80 11.67 -3.58
CA ARG A 134 -4.07 11.19 -4.76
C ARG A 134 -4.73 11.63 -6.07
N LEU A 135 -6.07 11.61 -6.15
CA LEU A 135 -6.80 12.05 -7.33
C LEU A 135 -6.56 13.54 -7.61
N LEU A 136 -6.62 14.38 -6.57
CA LEU A 136 -6.40 15.84 -6.68
C LEU A 136 -4.96 16.17 -7.09
N HIS A 137 -3.99 15.37 -6.66
CA HIS A 137 -2.58 15.56 -6.99
C HIS A 137 -2.12 14.76 -8.23
N SER A 138 -3.04 14.11 -8.94
CA SER A 138 -2.71 13.34 -10.15
C SER A 138 -2.11 14.26 -11.24
N LYS A 139 -1.02 13.81 -11.86
CA LYS A 139 -0.27 14.63 -12.84
C LYS A 139 -0.52 14.23 -14.28
N SER A 140 -1.00 13.01 -14.52
CA SER A 140 -1.28 12.49 -15.86
C SER A 140 -2.70 11.96 -15.97
N LYS A 141 -3.23 12.03 -17.20
CA LYS A 141 -4.53 11.48 -17.55
C LYS A 141 -4.63 9.99 -17.25
N GLU A 142 -3.59 9.20 -17.55
CA GLU A 142 -3.59 7.76 -17.27
C GLU A 142 -3.66 7.48 -15.76
N GLU A 143 -2.93 8.26 -14.95
CA GLU A 143 -2.92 8.12 -13.49
C GLU A 143 -4.31 8.41 -12.92
N THR A 144 -4.97 9.48 -13.39
CA THR A 144 -6.36 9.80 -13.01
C THR A 144 -7.30 8.63 -13.33
N GLN A 145 -7.16 7.96 -14.49
CA GLN A 145 -8.02 6.80 -14.83
C GLN A 145 -7.81 5.64 -13.88
N GLN A 146 -6.55 5.32 -13.57
CA GLN A 146 -6.22 4.23 -12.66
C GLN A 146 -6.77 4.50 -11.25
N ILE A 147 -6.70 5.75 -10.78
CA ILE A 147 -7.22 6.13 -9.45
C ILE A 147 -8.75 6.03 -9.45
N LEU A 148 -9.42 6.48 -10.51
CA LEU A 148 -10.86 6.35 -10.65
C LEU A 148 -11.30 4.88 -10.70
N THR A 149 -10.54 4.00 -11.34
CA THR A 149 -10.84 2.55 -11.31
C THR A 149 -10.71 1.98 -9.89
N CYS A 150 -9.70 2.38 -9.12
CA CYS A 150 -9.58 1.97 -7.71
C CYS A 150 -10.75 2.47 -6.86
N ILE A 151 -11.17 3.71 -7.06
CA ILE A 151 -12.33 4.29 -6.36
C ILE A 151 -13.61 3.50 -6.70
N LEU A 152 -13.80 3.12 -7.96
CA LEU A 152 -14.95 2.32 -8.37
C LEU A 152 -14.94 0.91 -7.78
N GLU A 153 -13.79 0.26 -7.73
CA GLU A 153 -13.64 -1.04 -7.05
C GLU A 153 -13.98 -0.94 -5.57
N PHE A 154 -13.50 0.11 -4.89
CA PHE A 154 -13.82 0.36 -3.49
C PHE A 154 -15.32 0.57 -3.28
N ILE A 155 -15.99 1.34 -4.15
CA ILE A 155 -17.44 1.59 -4.07
C ILE A 155 -18.24 0.30 -4.24
N LYS A 156 -17.87 -0.55 -5.22
CA LYS A 156 -18.53 -1.86 -5.43
C LYS A 156 -18.47 -2.76 -4.20
N GLY A 157 -17.46 -2.59 -3.35
CA GLY A 157 -17.29 -3.35 -2.11
C GLY A 157 -18.13 -2.86 -0.92
N ASN A 158 -18.82 -1.72 -1.03
CA ASN A 158 -19.53 -1.06 0.07
C ASN A 158 -21.06 -1.23 -0.01
N SER A 159 -21.74 -0.96 1.12
CA SER A 159 -23.21 -1.01 1.22
C SER A 159 -23.90 0.03 0.33
N ALA A 160 -25.11 -0.28 -0.17
CA ALA A 160 -25.85 0.59 -1.10
C ALA A 160 -26.08 2.03 -0.58
N GLU A 161 -26.25 2.19 0.73
CA GLU A 161 -26.41 3.52 1.35
C GLU A 161 -25.12 4.34 1.25
N HIS A 162 -23.97 3.74 1.57
CA HIS A 162 -22.66 4.38 1.44
C HIS A 162 -22.30 4.67 -0.02
N VAL A 163 -22.71 3.79 -0.95
CA VAL A 163 -22.49 3.97 -2.39
C VAL A 163 -23.16 5.24 -2.90
N SER A 164 -24.40 5.54 -2.47
CA SER A 164 -25.12 6.72 -2.94
C SER A 164 -24.42 8.04 -2.55
N ILE A 165 -23.91 8.11 -1.32
CA ILE A 165 -23.17 9.26 -0.81
C ILE A 165 -21.85 9.39 -1.57
N LEU A 166 -21.10 8.29 -1.71
CA LEU A 166 -19.82 8.29 -2.42
C LEU A 166 -19.96 8.70 -3.89
N LEU A 167 -21.02 8.25 -4.57
CA LEU A 167 -21.30 8.62 -5.96
C LEU A 167 -21.67 10.10 -6.11
N SER A 168 -22.44 10.66 -5.18
CA SER A 168 -22.74 12.10 -5.16
C SER A 168 -21.46 12.93 -5.02
N TRP A 169 -20.59 12.54 -4.09
CA TRP A 169 -19.29 13.20 -3.88
C TRP A 169 -18.37 13.07 -5.09
N LEU A 170 -18.30 11.88 -5.70
CA LEU A 170 -17.51 11.65 -6.90
C LEU A 170 -17.96 12.52 -8.06
N ASN A 171 -19.26 12.68 -8.28
CA ASN A 171 -19.76 13.54 -9.35
C ASN A 171 -19.31 14.99 -9.16
N THR A 172 -19.33 15.51 -7.93
CA THR A 172 -18.80 16.85 -7.64
C THR A 172 -17.31 16.96 -7.93
N ILE A 173 -16.52 15.98 -7.48
CA ILE A 173 -15.06 16.00 -7.68
C ILE A 173 -14.69 15.80 -9.15
N LEU A 174 -15.45 14.99 -9.88
CA LEU A 174 -15.23 14.79 -11.30
C LEU A 174 -15.57 16.03 -12.11
N THR A 175 -16.60 16.79 -11.74
CA THR A 175 -16.81 18.10 -12.40
C THR A 175 -15.63 19.06 -12.19
N PHE A 176 -14.90 18.93 -11.09
CA PHE A 176 -13.68 19.70 -10.83
C PHE A 176 -12.49 19.17 -11.65
N VAL A 177 -12.27 17.85 -11.66
CA VAL A 177 -11.22 17.19 -12.45
C VAL A 177 -11.44 17.38 -13.96
N ASP A 178 -12.69 17.32 -14.42
CA ASP A 178 -13.11 17.57 -15.81
C ASP A 178 -12.76 19.00 -16.24
N LYS A 179 -12.93 19.98 -15.35
CA LYS A 179 -12.49 21.36 -15.60
C LYS A 179 -10.97 21.51 -15.62
N GLN A 180 -10.24 20.72 -14.83
CA GLN A 180 -8.78 20.80 -14.73
C GLN A 180 -8.06 20.11 -15.90
N PHE A 181 -8.62 19.01 -16.42
CA PHE A 181 -7.97 18.17 -17.44
C PHE A 181 -8.78 17.96 -18.73
N GLY A 182 -9.97 18.57 -18.87
CA GLY A 182 -10.81 18.47 -20.07
C GLY A 182 -11.38 17.06 -20.29
N TYR A 183 -11.87 16.43 -19.22
CA TYR A 183 -12.35 15.05 -19.27
C TYR A 183 -13.81 14.90 -19.71
N ASP A 184 -14.10 13.73 -20.27
CA ASP A 184 -15.44 13.19 -20.52
C ASP A 184 -15.65 11.94 -19.63
N VAL A 185 -15.40 12.04 -18.30
CA VAL A 185 -15.54 10.90 -17.35
C VAL A 185 -17.01 10.55 -17.10
N ALA A 186 -17.92 11.53 -17.21
CA ALA A 186 -19.34 11.38 -16.93
C ALA A 186 -19.99 10.17 -17.65
N VAL A 187 -19.48 9.80 -18.83
CA VAL A 187 -19.97 8.66 -19.65
C VAL A 187 -19.58 7.28 -19.07
N LYS A 188 -18.50 7.17 -18.30
CA LYS A 188 -18.09 5.87 -17.70
C LYS A 188 -18.86 5.55 -16.40
N LEU A 189 -19.25 6.56 -15.62
CA LEU A 189 -19.99 6.37 -14.37
C LEU A 189 -21.47 6.01 -14.59
N THR A 190 -22.08 6.57 -15.63
CA THR A 190 -23.45 6.23 -16.05
C THR A 190 -23.57 4.74 -16.41
N LYS A 191 -22.53 4.10 -16.96
CA LYS A 191 -22.52 2.66 -17.23
C LYS A 191 -22.46 1.79 -15.96
N VAL A 192 -21.85 2.28 -14.88
CA VAL A 192 -21.78 1.55 -13.59
C VAL A 192 -23.13 1.60 -12.87
N HIS A 193 -23.85 2.73 -12.97
CA HIS A 193 -25.22 2.85 -12.46
C HIS A 193 -26.17 1.79 -13.05
N HIS A 194 -25.98 1.39 -14.31
CA HIS A 194 -26.84 0.37 -14.94
C HIS A 194 -26.49 -1.09 -14.61
N THR A 195 -25.40 -1.35 -13.88
CA THR A 195 -24.96 -2.72 -13.52
C THR A 195 -25.09 -3.04 -12.04
N THR A 196 -25.54 -2.08 -11.22
CA THR A 196 -25.72 -2.24 -9.76
C THR A 196 -27.18 -2.13 -9.30
N TYR A 197 -28.13 -2.02 -10.24
CA TYR A 197 -29.56 -2.21 -10.00
C TYR A 197 -30.03 -3.51 -10.66
#